data_AF-A0AA95END6-F1
#
_entry.id   AF-A0AA95END6-F1
#
_cell.length_a   1.000
_cell.length_b   1.000
_cell.length_c   1.000
_cell.angle_alpha   90.00
_cell.angle_beta   90.00
_cell.angle_gamma   90.00
#
_symmetry.space_group_name_H-M   'P 1'
#
loop_
_entity.id
_entity.type
_entity.pdbx_description
1 polymer ?
#
loop_
_entity_poly.entity_id
_entity_poly.type
_entity_poly.pdbx_seq_one_letter_code
_entity_poly.pdbx_strand_id
1 'polypeptide(L)'
;MTVSASAAARHICAAGNWQVTNLQLQKLLYLAQMLHMGQTRGDRLMNSTFEAWDYGPVDPNVYRRVAMFGARPIQDVFFGVNAIDGTPEAAVIDEVCGSLISKPAGELVAITHWDQGAWAKNYRSGAKGIIIPDQDILAEYDARVAA
;
A
#
# COMPACT_ATOMS: atom_id res chain seq x y z
N MET A 1 -9.75 3.38 14.14
CA MET A 1 -10.17 1.96 14.05
C MET A 1 -9.58 1.37 12.78
N THR A 2 -8.92 0.23 12.83
CA THR A 2 -8.28 -0.36 11.64
C THR A 2 -9.33 -0.80 10.60
N VAL A 3 -9.15 -0.40 9.33
CA VAL A 3 -10.02 -0.84 8.22
C VAL A 3 -9.56 -2.17 7.61
N SER A 4 -10.42 -2.83 6.83
CA SER A 4 -9.98 -4.00 6.07
C SER A 4 -9.11 -3.59 4.87
N ALA A 5 -8.14 -4.41 4.50
CA ALA A 5 -7.32 -4.21 3.30
C ALA A 5 -8.16 -4.07 2.02
N SER A 6 -9.29 -4.79 1.94
CA SER A 6 -10.21 -4.69 0.80
C SER A 6 -10.97 -3.36 0.78
N ALA A 7 -11.30 -2.78 1.94
CA ALA A 7 -11.97 -1.48 2.02
C ALA A 7 -11.01 -0.36 1.60
N ALA A 8 -9.77 -0.39 2.11
CA ALA A 8 -8.71 0.52 1.68
C ALA A 8 -8.43 0.39 0.17
N ALA A 9 -8.36 -0.84 -0.34
CA ALA A 9 -8.12 -1.08 -1.76
C ALA A 9 -9.25 -0.54 -2.66
N ARG A 10 -10.50 -0.75 -2.26
CA ARG A 10 -11.67 -0.18 -2.95
C ARG A 10 -11.60 1.35 -2.97
N HIS A 11 -11.28 1.96 -1.83
CA HIS A 11 -11.16 3.40 -1.69
C HIS A 11 -10.09 3.99 -2.64
N ILE A 12 -8.89 3.38 -2.67
CA ILE A 12 -7.81 3.78 -3.60
C ILE A 12 -8.25 3.63 -5.06
N CYS A 13 -8.90 2.52 -5.42
CA CYS A 13 -9.37 2.31 -6.80
C CYS A 13 -10.42 3.36 -7.19
N ALA A 14 -11.34 3.68 -6.29
CA ALA A 14 -12.34 4.73 -6.51
C ALA A 14 -11.70 6.12 -6.66
N ALA A 15 -10.76 6.48 -5.78
CA ALA A 15 -10.01 7.74 -5.86
C ALA A 15 -9.26 7.91 -7.19
N GLY A 16 -8.77 6.81 -7.77
CA GLY A 16 -8.12 6.78 -9.08
C GLY A 16 -9.07 6.59 -10.27
N ASN A 17 -10.38 6.79 -10.12
CA ASN A 17 -11.39 6.57 -11.15
C ASN A 17 -11.30 5.19 -11.82
N TRP A 18 -10.96 4.17 -11.03
CA TRP A 18 -10.75 2.79 -11.48
C TRP A 18 -9.69 2.65 -12.59
N GLN A 19 -8.72 3.58 -12.65
CA GLN A 19 -7.56 3.52 -13.56
C GLN A 19 -6.31 2.95 -12.88
N VAL A 20 -6.41 2.60 -11.59
CA VAL A 20 -5.30 2.06 -10.80
C VAL A 20 -4.99 0.62 -11.25
N THR A 21 -3.72 0.35 -11.55
CA THR A 21 -3.22 -1.01 -11.83
C THR A 21 -2.92 -1.77 -10.55
N ASN A 22 -2.78 -3.10 -10.62
CA ASN A 22 -2.39 -3.91 -9.46
C ASN A 22 -1.09 -3.40 -8.82
N LEU A 23 -0.08 -3.12 -9.64
CA LEU A 23 1.21 -2.67 -9.12
C LEU A 23 1.10 -1.33 -8.37
N GLN A 24 0.36 -0.35 -8.91
CA GLN A 24 0.12 0.92 -8.22
C GLN A 24 -0.65 0.71 -6.92
N LEU A 25 -1.72 -0.10 -6.94
CA LEU A 25 -2.52 -0.38 -5.76
C LEU A 25 -1.66 -0.92 -4.61
N GLN A 26 -0.78 -1.89 -4.88
CA GLN A 26 0.11 -2.46 -3.86
C GLN A 26 1.02 -1.40 -3.22
N LYS A 27 1.59 -0.51 -4.04
CA LYS A 27 2.49 0.54 -3.52
C LYS A 27 1.71 1.59 -2.71
N LEU A 28 0.53 1.99 -3.18
CA LEU A 28 -0.32 2.98 -2.50
C LEU A 28 -0.82 2.44 -1.16
N LEU A 29 -1.24 1.17 -1.08
CA LEU A 29 -1.64 0.55 0.19
C LEU A 29 -0.51 0.55 1.22
N TYR A 30 0.70 0.16 0.79
CA TYR A 30 1.87 0.15 1.67
C TYR A 30 2.23 1.56 2.16
N LEU A 31 2.26 2.54 1.27
CA LEU A 31 2.62 3.91 1.62
C LEU A 31 1.58 4.56 2.54
N ALA A 32 0.30 4.26 2.36
CA ALA A 32 -0.76 4.68 3.28
C ALA A 32 -0.61 4.05 4.67
N GLN A 33 -0.32 2.74 4.73
CA GLN A 33 -0.03 2.07 6.00
C GLN A 33 1.18 2.70 6.71
N MET A 34 2.28 2.92 5.98
CA MET A 34 3.52 3.51 6.51
C MET A 34 3.28 4.93 7.05
N LEU A 35 2.63 5.79 6.26
CA LEU A 35 2.31 7.17 6.66
C LEU A 35 1.49 7.19 7.94
N HIS A 36 0.40 6.41 7.99
CA HIS A 36 -0.47 6.35 9.15
C HIS A 36 0.27 5.86 10.40
N MET A 37 0.99 4.73 10.29
CA MET A 37 1.76 4.18 11.40
C MET A 37 2.79 5.17 11.94
N GLY A 38 3.45 5.92 11.04
CA GLY A 38 4.38 6.97 11.41
C GLY A 38 3.74 8.12 12.19
N GLN A 39 2.60 8.62 11.70
CA GLN A 39 1.84 9.71 12.32
C GLN A 39 1.25 9.31 13.69
N THR A 40 0.81 8.06 13.83
CA THR A 40 0.15 7.53 15.05
C THR A 40 1.11 6.83 16.01
N ARG A 41 2.40 6.71 15.65
CA ARG A 41 3.42 6.00 16.43
C ARG A 41 3.11 4.51 16.64
N GLY A 42 2.58 3.86 15.61
CA GLY A 42 2.48 2.40 15.52
C GLY A 42 1.10 1.83 15.27
N ASP A 43 0.05 2.65 15.30
CA ASP A 43 -1.30 2.14 15.01
C ASP A 43 -1.43 1.79 13.53
N ARG A 44 -2.03 0.63 13.24
CA ARG A 44 -2.24 0.15 11.88
C ARG A 44 -3.46 0.82 11.23
N LEU A 45 -3.26 1.34 10.02
CA LEU A 45 -4.35 1.87 9.18
C LEU A 45 -5.29 0.76 8.74
N MET A 46 -4.71 -0.31 8.20
CA MET A 46 -5.44 -1.46 7.69
C MET A 46 -4.89 -2.78 8.24
N ASN A 47 -5.75 -3.78 8.33
CA ASN A 47 -5.36 -5.11 8.74
C ASN A 47 -4.73 -5.87 7.55
N SER A 48 -3.51 -5.47 7.22
CA SER A 48 -2.70 -6.01 6.13
C SER A 48 -1.42 -6.63 6.66
N THR A 49 -0.90 -7.60 5.92
CA THR A 49 0.47 -8.10 6.10
C THR A 49 1.18 -7.92 4.78
N PHE A 50 2.21 -7.08 4.78
CA PHE A 50 3.00 -6.80 3.60
C PHE A 50 4.18 -7.77 3.50
N GLU A 51 4.47 -8.24 2.30
CA GLU A 51 5.62 -9.06 1.97
C GLU A 51 6.58 -8.31 1.04
N ALA A 52 7.88 -8.55 1.18
CA ALA A 52 8.91 -7.95 0.33
C ALA A 52 9.09 -8.72 -0.98
N TRP A 53 8.31 -8.39 -2.01
CA TRP A 53 8.39 -9.01 -3.35
C TRP A 53 9.32 -8.23 -4.27
N ASP A 54 9.68 -8.80 -5.42
CA ASP A 54 10.62 -8.21 -6.39
C ASP A 54 10.27 -6.77 -6.80
N TYR A 55 8.99 -6.45 -6.95
CA TYR A 55 8.50 -5.11 -7.32
C TYR A 55 8.05 -4.27 -6.12
N GLY A 56 8.57 -4.55 -4.94
CA GLY A 56 8.29 -3.80 -3.72
C GLY A 56 7.34 -4.52 -2.76
N PRO A 57 6.85 -3.83 -1.72
CA PRO A 57 5.94 -4.38 -0.71
C PRO A 57 4.58 -4.73 -1.30
N VAL A 58 4.02 -5.89 -0.93
CA VAL A 58 2.75 -6.42 -1.47
C VAL A 58 1.90 -7.00 -0.34
N ASP A 59 0.61 -6.68 -0.29
CA ASP A 59 -0.37 -7.47 0.47
C ASP A 59 -0.81 -8.68 -0.39
N PRO A 60 -0.45 -9.92 -0.03
CA PRO A 60 -0.74 -11.09 -0.86
C PRO A 60 -2.23 -11.38 -1.03
N ASN A 61 -3.07 -10.98 -0.06
CA ASN A 61 -4.52 -11.21 -0.13
C ASN A 61 -5.15 -10.26 -1.13
N VAL A 62 -4.80 -8.97 -1.07
CA VAL A 62 -5.25 -7.99 -2.05
C VAL A 62 -4.70 -8.33 -3.43
N TYR A 63 -3.40 -8.64 -3.54
CA TYR A 63 -2.77 -9.01 -4.81
C TYR A 63 -3.50 -10.17 -5.49
N ARG A 64 -3.77 -11.26 -4.77
CA ARG A 64 -4.46 -12.42 -5.33
C ARG A 64 -5.84 -12.07 -5.86
N ARG A 65 -6.58 -11.19 -5.17
CA ARG A 65 -7.92 -10.75 -5.58
C ARG A 65 -7.93 -9.96 -6.89
N VAL A 66 -6.86 -9.19 -7.16
CA VAL A 66 -6.75 -8.34 -8.37
C VAL A 66 -5.74 -8.85 -9.40
N ALA A 67 -5.10 -10.01 -9.16
CA ALA A 67 -4.02 -10.53 -9.99
C ALA A 67 -4.42 -10.73 -11.46
N MET A 68 -5.69 -11.10 -11.72
CA MET A 68 -6.23 -11.33 -13.05
C MET A 68 -6.20 -10.10 -13.97
N PHE A 69 -6.08 -8.89 -13.41
CA PHE A 69 -6.00 -7.65 -14.20
C PHE A 69 -4.58 -7.40 -14.73
N GLY A 70 -3.55 -7.98 -14.10
CA GLY A 70 -2.16 -7.76 -14.48
C GLY A 70 -1.79 -6.27 -14.47
N ALA A 71 -1.29 -5.77 -15.60
CA ALA A 71 -0.94 -4.36 -15.80
C ALA A 71 -2.12 -3.49 -16.28
N ARG A 72 -3.32 -4.05 -16.46
CA ARG A 72 -4.51 -3.28 -16.84
C ARG A 72 -5.16 -2.66 -15.59
N PRO A 73 -5.96 -1.59 -15.77
CA PRO A 73 -6.79 -1.05 -14.70
C PRO A 73 -7.65 -2.11 -14.03
N ILE A 74 -7.74 -2.02 -12.70
CA ILE A 74 -8.58 -2.91 -11.88
C ILE A 74 -10.05 -2.55 -12.10
N GLN A 75 -10.90 -3.57 -12.26
CA GLN A 75 -12.36 -3.40 -12.24
C GLN A 75 -12.90 -3.61 -10.82
N ASP A 76 -14.14 -3.19 -10.55
CA ASP A 76 -14.72 -3.32 -9.22
C ASP A 76 -15.00 -4.79 -8.82
N VAL A 77 -13.98 -5.41 -8.24
CA VAL A 77 -14.04 -6.71 -7.57
C VAL A 77 -14.31 -6.57 -6.07
N PHE A 78 -14.58 -5.36 -5.59
CA PHE A 78 -14.80 -5.02 -4.19
C PHE A 78 -16.23 -4.55 -3.89
N PHE A 79 -17.17 -4.71 -4.83
CA PHE A 79 -18.56 -4.23 -4.75
C PHE A 79 -19.33 -4.60 -3.46
N GLY A 80 -19.00 -5.70 -2.79
CA GLY A 80 -19.61 -6.12 -1.52
C GLY A 80 -18.91 -5.60 -0.25
N VAL A 81 -17.88 -4.76 -0.39
CA VAL A 81 -17.09 -4.22 0.72
C VAL A 81 -17.64 -2.85 1.10
N ASN A 82 -17.95 -2.64 2.38
CA ASN A 82 -18.43 -1.36 2.88
C ASN A 82 -17.46 -0.24 2.53
N ALA A 83 -18.01 0.87 2.03
CA ALA A 83 -17.24 2.06 1.75
C ALA A 83 -16.80 2.72 3.07
N ILE A 84 -15.68 3.43 3.03
CA ILE A 84 -15.08 4.08 4.21
C ILE A 84 -15.05 5.60 4.07
N ASP A 85 -15.78 6.16 3.11
CA ASP A 85 -15.83 7.60 2.84
C ASP A 85 -16.13 8.40 4.12
N GLY A 86 -15.39 9.49 4.31
CA GLY A 86 -15.55 10.38 5.46
C GLY A 86 -15.00 9.85 6.79
N THR A 87 -14.37 8.67 6.81
CA THR A 87 -13.66 8.17 8.01
C THR A 87 -12.27 8.79 8.15
N PRO A 88 -11.71 8.88 9.37
CA PRO A 88 -10.32 9.31 9.57
C PRO A 88 -9.31 8.44 8.80
N GLU A 89 -9.58 7.14 8.67
CA GLU A 89 -8.73 6.23 7.92
C GLU A 89 -8.76 6.51 6.41
N ALA A 90 -9.93 6.84 5.86
CA ALA A 90 -10.03 7.27 4.47
C ALA A 90 -9.26 8.56 4.20
N ALA A 91 -9.26 9.52 5.14
CA ALA A 91 -8.53 10.78 4.98
C ALA A 91 -7.01 10.58 4.80
N VAL A 92 -6.42 9.58 5.48
CA VAL A 92 -4.99 9.25 5.31
C VAL A 92 -4.73 8.61 3.95
N ILE A 93 -5.66 7.77 3.47
CA ILE A 93 -5.57 7.19 2.12
C ILE A 93 -5.70 8.31 1.07
N ASP A 94 -6.60 9.26 1.28
CA ASP A 94 -6.79 10.42 0.40
C ASP A 94 -5.55 11.30 0.33
N GLU A 95 -4.85 11.51 1.46
CA GLU A 95 -3.57 12.23 1.50
C GLU A 95 -2.51 11.57 0.61
N VAL A 96 -2.33 10.25 0.75
CA VAL A 96 -1.42 9.47 -0.09
C VAL A 96 -1.83 9.51 -1.56
N CYS A 97 -3.14 9.32 -1.84
CA CYS A 97 -3.64 9.33 -3.21
C CYS A 97 -3.44 10.71 -3.86
N GLY A 98 -3.73 11.80 -3.15
CA GLY A 98 -3.56 13.17 -3.64
C GLY A 98 -2.14 13.48 -4.12
N SER A 99 -1.14 12.82 -3.54
CA SER A 99 0.27 13.04 -3.86
C SER A 99 0.85 12.02 -4.85
N LEU A 100 0.35 10.78 -4.85
CA LEU A 100 1.03 9.65 -5.48
C LEU A 100 0.20 8.90 -6.53
N ILE A 101 -1.13 9.03 -6.57
CA ILE A 101 -1.98 8.18 -7.43
C ILE A 101 -1.75 8.41 -8.93
N SER A 102 -1.35 9.61 -9.32
CA SER A 102 -1.06 9.98 -10.72
C SER A 102 0.33 9.52 -11.19
N LYS A 103 1.19 9.05 -10.27
CA LYS A 103 2.54 8.61 -10.62
C LYS A 103 2.51 7.28 -11.39
N PRO A 104 3.38 7.10 -12.39
CA PRO A 104 3.56 5.82 -13.05
C PRO A 104 3.94 4.72 -12.05
N ALA A 105 3.51 3.48 -12.33
CA ALA A 105 3.78 2.34 -11.45
C ALA A 105 5.28 2.17 -11.13
N GLY A 106 6.16 2.38 -12.13
CA GLY A 106 7.61 2.29 -11.93
C GLY A 106 8.18 3.35 -10.98
N GLU A 107 7.59 4.54 -10.93
CA GLU A 107 7.99 5.58 -9.97
C GLU A 107 7.58 5.19 -8.54
N LEU A 108 6.38 4.63 -8.36
CA LEU A 108 5.96 4.10 -7.06
C LEU A 108 6.85 2.93 -6.61
N VAL A 109 7.28 2.06 -7.55
CA VAL A 109 8.26 1.01 -7.26
C VAL A 109 9.55 1.63 -6.77
N ALA A 110 10.11 2.60 -7.48
CA ALA A 110 11.34 3.30 -7.08
C ALA A 110 11.22 3.95 -5.69
N ILE A 111 10.07 4.58 -5.38
CA ILE A 111 9.80 5.14 -4.04
C ILE A 111 9.86 4.04 -2.98
N THR A 112 9.24 2.88 -3.21
CA THR A 112 9.22 1.77 -2.24
C THR A 112 10.50 0.93 -2.24
N HIS A 113 11.37 1.08 -3.23
CA HIS A 113 12.69 0.45 -3.34
C HIS A 113 13.78 1.29 -2.68
N TRP A 114 13.42 2.17 -1.75
CA TRP A 114 14.38 2.99 -1.05
C TRP A 114 15.34 2.11 -0.24
N ASP A 115 16.66 2.28 -0.43
CA ASP A 115 17.70 1.41 0.11
C ASP A 115 17.73 1.37 1.65
N GLN A 116 17.18 2.40 2.30
CA GLN A 116 17.05 2.49 3.76
C GLN A 116 15.65 2.08 4.26
N GLY A 117 14.76 1.66 3.35
CA GLY A 117 13.37 1.32 3.64
C GLY A 117 13.16 -0.12 4.13
N ALA A 118 11.96 -0.38 4.64
CA ALA A 118 11.58 -1.66 5.21
C ALA A 118 11.58 -2.78 4.16
N TRP A 119 11.20 -2.45 2.91
CA TRP A 119 11.30 -3.39 1.80
C TRP A 119 12.73 -3.84 1.57
N ALA A 120 13.69 -2.90 1.43
CA ALA A 120 15.09 -3.21 1.15
C ALA A 120 15.72 -4.06 2.26
N LYS A 121 15.37 -3.80 3.52
CA LYS A 121 15.83 -4.55 4.69
C LYS A 121 15.38 -6.02 4.69
N ASN A 122 14.18 -6.30 4.16
CA ASN A 122 13.56 -7.62 4.24
C ASN A 122 13.61 -8.40 2.92
N TYR A 123 13.84 -7.73 1.79
CA TYR A 123 13.79 -8.33 0.47
C TYR A 123 14.85 -9.41 0.27
N ARG A 124 14.44 -10.51 -0.37
CA ARG A 124 15.32 -11.55 -0.89
C ARG A 124 14.92 -11.84 -2.32
N SER A 125 15.89 -11.81 -3.23
CA SER A 125 15.63 -11.93 -4.67
C SER A 125 14.81 -13.18 -5.02
N GLY A 126 13.68 -12.97 -5.70
CA GLY A 126 12.76 -14.02 -6.15
C GLY A 126 11.93 -14.67 -5.04
N ALA A 127 12.11 -14.28 -3.78
CA ALA A 127 11.37 -14.85 -2.66
C ALA A 127 9.97 -14.21 -2.51
N LYS A 128 9.01 -15.04 -2.09
CA LYS A 128 7.70 -14.61 -1.58
C LYS A 128 7.52 -15.17 -0.17
N GLY A 129 6.60 -14.62 0.60
CA GLY A 129 6.38 -15.02 2.00
C GLY A 129 7.28 -14.32 3.01
N ILE A 130 8.19 -13.43 2.58
CA ILE A 130 9.03 -12.67 3.51
C ILE A 130 8.25 -11.46 4.01
N ILE A 131 7.67 -11.59 5.19
CA ILE A 131 6.88 -10.54 5.86
C ILE A 131 7.79 -9.35 6.19
N ILE A 132 7.28 -8.14 5.94
CA ILE A 132 7.88 -6.88 6.39
C ILE A 132 7.30 -6.58 7.79
N PRO A 133 8.10 -6.61 8.86
CA PRO A 133 7.63 -6.33 10.22
C PRO A 133 7.19 -4.86 10.38
N ASP A 134 6.18 -4.61 11.20
CA ASP A 134 5.68 -3.27 11.51
C ASP A 134 6.76 -2.31 12.02
N GLN A 135 7.67 -2.82 12.85
CA GLN A 135 8.82 -2.05 13.36
C GLN A 135 9.72 -1.53 12.24
N ASP A 136 9.83 -2.26 11.12
CA ASP A 136 10.65 -1.86 9.99
C ASP A 136 9.90 -0.82 9.13
N ILE A 137 8.58 -0.95 9.02
CA ILE A 137 7.73 0.08 8.38
C ILE A 137 7.80 1.40 9.15
N LEU A 138 7.76 1.35 10.49
CA LEU A 138 7.93 2.51 11.35
C LEU A 138 9.32 3.13 11.21
N ALA A 139 10.37 2.31 11.25
CA ALA A 139 11.74 2.78 11.07
C ALA A 139 11.95 3.43 9.69
N GLU A 140 11.30 2.91 8.64
CA GLU A 140 11.32 3.56 7.32
C GLU A 140 10.69 4.95 7.37
N TYR A 141 9.53 5.11 8.01
CA TYR A 141 8.90 6.42 8.17
C TYR A 141 9.83 7.41 8.88
N ASP A 142 10.38 7.03 10.04
CA ASP A 142 11.25 7.91 10.82
C ASP A 142 12.51 8.30 10.02
N ALA A 143 13.07 7.36 9.25
CA ALA A 143 14.22 7.63 8.39
C ALA A 143 13.89 8.58 7.24
N ARG A 144 12.70 8.47 6.62
CA ARG A 144 12.25 9.39 5.55
C ARG A 144 12.03 10.81 6.04
N VAL A 145 11.55 10.98 7.27
CA VAL A 145 11.32 12.30 7.88
C VAL A 145 12.64 12.97 8.29
N ALA A 146 13.67 12.19 8.60
CA ALA A 146 14.98 12.71 8.99
C ALA A 146 15.91 13.07 7.82
N ALA A 147 15.56 12.68 6.58
CA ALA A 147 16.33 12.90 5.36
C ALA A 147 15.99 14.23 4.68
#